data_AF-A0A965XI83-F1
#
_entry.id   AF-A0A965XI83-F1
#
_cell.length_a   1.000
_cell.length_b   1.000
_cell.length_c   1.000
_cell.angle_alpha   90.00
_cell.angle_beta   90.00
_cell.angle_gamma   90.00
#
_symmetry.space_group_name_H-M   'P 1'
#
loop_
_entity.id
_entity.type
_entity.pdbx_description
1 polymer ?
#
loop_
_entity_poly.entity_id
_entity_poly.type
_entity_poly.pdbx_seq_one_letter_code
_entity_poly.pdbx_strand_id
1 'polypeptide(L)' 'MNPYEELANAIVLQAVKDYRLHDDKKELASIERFFHSDWFGVLTDINPEMLIAKLRKEKVRYEY' A
#
# COMPACT_ATOMS: atom_id res chain seq x y z
N MET A 1 22.67 -4.93 1.48
CA MET A 1 21.21 -5.07 1.50
C MET A 1 20.89 -6.55 1.40
N ASN A 2 20.00 -7.07 2.24
CA ASN A 2 19.52 -8.43 2.04
C ASN A 2 18.56 -8.46 0.84
N PRO A 3 18.70 -9.41 -0.09
CA PRO A 3 17.80 -9.52 -1.24
C PRO A 3 16.32 -9.70 -0.83
N TYR A 4 16.07 -10.23 0.37
CA TYR A 4 14.73 -10.35 0.95
C TYR A 4 14.13 -8.99 1.34
N GLU A 5 14.93 -8.06 1.88
CA GLU A 5 14.47 -6.71 2.20
C GLU A 5 14.17 -5.92 0.92
N GLU A 6 14.98 -6.08 -0.12
CA GLU A 6 14.72 -5.46 -1.42
C GLU A 6 13.44 -5.97 -2.07
N LEU A 7 13.20 -7.29 -1.99
CA LEU A 7 11.96 -7.89 -2.46
C LEU A 7 10.74 -7.40 -1.68
N ALA A 8 10.84 -7.35 -0.35
CA ALA A 8 9.77 -6.86 0.51
C ALA A 8 9.42 -5.40 0.18
N ASN A 9 10.43 -4.54 0.05
CA ASN A 9 10.23 -3.15 -0.37
C ASN A 9 9.62 -3.04 -1.77
N ALA A 10 10.03 -3.88 -2.72
CA ALA A 10 9.48 -3.89 -4.06
C ALA A 10 7.97 -4.26 -4.07
N ILE A 11 7.57 -5.26 -3.27
CA ILE A 11 6.16 -5.67 -3.13
C ILE A 11 5.33 -4.51 -2.56
N VAL A 12 5.81 -3.87 -1.49
CA VAL A 12 5.11 -2.73 -0.86
C VAL A 12 4.98 -1.56 -1.84
N LEU A 13 6.06 -1.21 -2.55
CA LEU A 13 6.05 -0.15 -3.55
C LEU A 13 5.09 -0.45 -4.70
N GLN A 14 5.00 -1.71 -5.13
CA GLN A 14 4.08 -2.13 -6.17
C GLN A 14 2.62 -1.99 -5.71
N ALA A 15 2.29 -2.47 -4.51
CA ALA A 15 0.95 -2.33 -3.93
C ALA A 15 0.51 -0.86 -3.81
N VAL A 16 1.44 0.03 -3.45
CA VAL A 16 1.20 1.49 -3.40
C VAL A 16 0.93 2.07 -4.79
N LYS A 17 1.68 1.63 -5.81
CA LYS A 17 1.45 2.06 -7.20
C LYS A 17 0.09 1.57 -7.72
N ASP A 18 -0.25 0.32 -7.46
CA ASP A 18 -1.54 -0.25 -7.86
C ASP A 18 -2.68 0.50 -7.18
N TYR A 19 -2.55 0.85 -5.90
CA TYR A 19 -3.54 1.67 -5.20
C TYR A 19 -3.78 3.04 -5.88
N ARG A 20 -2.70 3.67 -6.37
CA ARG A 20 -2.81 4.95 -7.08
C ARG A 20 -3.45 4.80 -8.45
N LEU A 21 -3.14 3.72 -9.16
CA LEU A 21 -3.61 3.46 -10.51
C LEU A 21 -5.09 3.06 -10.56
N HIS A 22 -5.57 2.30 -9.58
CA HIS A 22 -6.94 1.80 -9.53
C HIS A 22 -7.89 2.75 -8.83
N ASP A 23 -8.94 3.22 -9.50
CA ASP A 23 -10.03 4.02 -8.89
C ASP A 23 -11.20 3.16 -8.41
N ASP A 24 -11.19 1.87 -8.75
CA ASP A 24 -12.21 0.93 -8.33
C ASP A 24 -12.18 0.70 -6.83
N LYS A 25 -13.27 1.04 -6.14
CA LYS A 25 -13.44 0.81 -4.70
C LYS A 25 -13.18 -0.64 -4.28
N LYS A 26 -13.45 -1.62 -5.15
CA LYS A 26 -13.19 -3.05 -4.89
C LYS A 26 -11.70 -3.40 -4.93
N GLU A 27 -10.97 -2.85 -5.89
CA GLU A 27 -9.51 -2.99 -5.98
C GLU A 27 -8.85 -2.31 -4.78
N LEU A 28 -9.23 -1.07 -4.49
CA LEU A 28 -8.74 -0.32 -3.34
C LEU A 28 -8.97 -1.06 -2.02
N ALA A 29 -10.15 -1.65 -1.81
CA ALA A 29 -10.44 -2.44 -0.61
C ALA A 29 -9.59 -3.71 -0.51
N SER A 30 -9.31 -4.36 -1.65
CA SER A 30 -8.44 -5.54 -1.69
C SER A 30 -7.00 -5.19 -1.32
N ILE A 31 -6.51 -4.05 -1.82
CA ILE A 31 -5.16 -3.55 -1.52
C ILE A 31 -5.06 -3.07 -0.06
N GLU A 32 -6.09 -2.40 0.48
CA GLU A 32 -6.13 -2.04 1.90
C GLU A 32 -6.15 -3.26 2.81
N ARG A 33 -6.84 -4.32 2.40
CA ARG A 33 -6.83 -5.59 3.12
C ARG A 33 -5.45 -6.25 3.10
N PHE A 34 -4.70 -6.10 2.00
CA PHE A 34 -3.30 -6.53 1.94
C PHE A 34 -2.43 -5.75 2.93
N PHE A 35 -2.56 -4.41 2.98
CA PHE A 35 -1.82 -3.59 3.95
C PHE A 35 -2.18 -3.92 5.41
N HIS A 36 -3.44 -4.26 5.70
CA HIS A 36 -3.86 -4.68 7.04
C HIS A 36 -3.48 -6.12 7.41
N SER A 37 -2.94 -6.90 6.48
CA SER A 37 -2.56 -8.29 6.76
C SER A 37 -1.28 -8.37 7.57
N ASP A 38 -1.16 -9.40 8.42
CA ASP A 38 0.06 -9.67 9.19
C ASP A 38 1.31 -9.81 8.30
N TRP A 39 1.11 -10.24 7.04
CA TRP A 39 2.17 -10.33 6.04
C TRP A 39 2.84 -8.98 5.76
N PHE A 40 2.08 -7.88 5.77
CA PHE A 40 2.65 -6.54 5.58
C PHE A 40 3.62 -6.17 6.70
N GLY A 41 3.27 -6.47 7.96
CA GLY A 41 4.14 -6.26 9.11
C GLY A 41 5.41 -7.14 9.09
N VAL A 42 5.37 -8.28 8.41
CA VAL A 42 6.56 -9.13 8.18
C VAL A 42 7.46 -8.54 7.09
N LEU A 43 6.88 -7.92 6.06
CA LEU A 43 7.62 -7.30 4.96
C LEU A 43 8.21 -5.94 5.34
N THR A 44 7.54 -5.18 6.20
CA THR A 44 7.96 -3.82 6.57
C THR A 44 7.49 -3.44 7.96
N ASP A 45 8.28 -2.60 8.64
CA ASP A 45 7.94 -2.01 9.95
C ASP A 45 7.04 -0.74 9.81
N ILE A 46 6.63 -0.41 8.58
CA ILE A 46 5.77 0.75 8.33
C ILE A 46 4.37 0.50 8.91
N ASN A 47 3.82 1.51 9.59
CA ASN A 47 2.43 1.43 10.05
C ASN A 47 1.46 1.44 8.84
N PRO A 48 0.69 0.35 8.62
CA PRO A 48 -0.21 0.23 7.48
C PRO A 48 -1.34 1.27 7.50
N GLU A 49 -1.85 1.64 8.67
CA GLU A 49 -2.91 2.65 8.79
C GLU A 49 -2.42 4.02 8.31
N MET A 50 -1.18 4.38 8.63
CA MET A 50 -0.57 5.63 8.18
C MET A 50 -0.39 5.65 6.66
N LEU A 51 0.00 4.51 6.07
CA LEU A 51 0.16 4.39 4.62
C LEU A 51 -1.18 4.56 3.90
N ILE A 52 -2.21 3.83 4.33
CA ILE A 52 -3.56 3.90 3.76
C ILE A 52 -4.13 5.32 3.89
N ALA A 53 -4.00 5.95 5.06
CA ALA A 53 -4.48 7.31 5.28
C ALA A 53 -3.82 8.33 4.33
N LYS A 54 -2.51 8.19 4.08
CA LYS A 54 -1.80 9.02 3.09
C LYS A 54 -2.32 8.78 1.68
N LEU A 55 -2.52 7.53 1.28
CA LEU A 55 -2.98 7.18 -0.06
C LEU A 55 -4.41 7.68 -0.32
N ARG A 56 -5.32 7.50 0.64
CA ARG A 56 -6.69 8.05 0.56
C ARG A 56 -6.67 9.58 0.44
N LYS A 57 -5.86 10.25 1.27
CA LYS A 57 -5.73 11.71 1.23
C LYS A 57 -5.15 12.20 -0.10
N GLU A 58 -4.21 11.44 -0.68
CA GLU A 58 -3.62 11.75 -1.98
C GLU A 58 -4.69 11.66 -3.08
N LYS A 59 -5.51 10.60 -3.12
CA LYS A 59 -6.63 10.48 -4.08
C LYS A 59 -7.64 11.63 -3.97
N VAL A 60 -8.08 11.96 -2.77
CA VAL A 60 -9.02 13.08 -2.53
C VAL A 60 -8.46 14.42 -3.03
N ARG A 61 -7.13 14.59 -3.04
CA ARG A 61 -6.49 15.85 -3.47
C ARG A 61 -6.45 16.02 -4.99
N TYR A 62 -6.68 14.97 -5.77
CA TYR A 62 -6.70 15.03 -7.24
C TYR A 62 -8.10 15.17 -7.84
N GLU A 63 -9.16 15.20 -7.02
CA GLU A 63 -10.56 15.38 -7.48
C GLU A 63 -10.98 16.87 -7.62
N TYR A 64 -10.06 17.80 -7.91
CA TYR A 64 -10.33 19.25 -8.03
C TYR A 64 -10.20 19.78 -9.46
#